data_AF-A2ELE6-F1
#
_entry.id   AF-A2ELE6-F1
#
_cell.length_a   1.000
_cell.length_b   1.000
_cell.length_c   1.000
_cell.angle_alpha   90.00
_cell.angle_beta   90.00
_cell.angle_gamma   90.00
#
_symmetry.space_group_name_H-M   'P 1'
#
loop_
_entity.id
_entity.type
_entity.pdbx_description
1 polymer ?
#
loop_
_entity_poly.entity_id
_entity_poly.type
_entity_poly.pdbx_seq_one_letter_code
_entity_poly.pdbx_strand_id
1 'polypeptide(L)'
;MNDLPPIANLISNILFVLLIITFLYALCSRFVSDKTLYDYTILPTNDPEKINYYIEPSPSPKEKIPFPTVFSPSEVYTTFVVPAYNESKRITPMLDETVAYLERRASENPEFTWEIIVVNDGSKDNTAEIVTNYAFKHPQIRLLNQPKNMGKGAAVQAGCLHSRGELILMVDADGATKIDEFEELEKKIKSLTTINKEAIVVGSRAHLEGAEKANRTPLRKFLGLGFHMLITIAGVHGIKDTQCGFKLFTREAARWLFPNQHVQRWCFDPELLVIAQSRQMEVAEVPVEWNEIGDSKMKISGMIKMAIDLVQIAIYFRAGLWTVKDKADTPISDFEV
;
A
#
# COMPACT_ATOMS: atom_id res chain seq x y z
N MET A 1 0.38 -35.42 53.31
CA MET A 1 0.40 -34.38 52.27
C MET A 1 -0.34 -34.97 51.09
N ASN A 2 -1.56 -34.49 50.81
CA ASN A 2 -2.36 -35.01 49.71
C ASN A 2 -1.73 -34.54 48.40
N ASP A 3 -0.99 -35.43 47.73
CA ASP A 3 -0.59 -35.22 46.35
C ASP A 3 -1.87 -35.08 45.52
N LEU A 4 -2.12 -33.88 45.01
CA LEU A 4 -3.16 -33.64 44.02
C LEU A 4 -2.94 -34.63 42.86
N PRO A 5 -3.97 -35.36 42.40
CA PRO A 5 -3.80 -36.30 41.31
C PRO A 5 -3.18 -35.58 40.11
N PRO A 6 -2.30 -36.23 39.32
CA PRO A 6 -1.56 -35.60 38.22
C PRO A 6 -2.42 -34.73 37.27
N ILE A 7 -3.70 -35.09 37.13
CA ILE A 7 -4.71 -34.36 36.36
C ILE A 7 -4.99 -32.96 36.94
N ALA A 8 -5.08 -32.80 38.26
CA ALA A 8 -5.34 -31.51 38.90
C ALA A 8 -4.17 -30.53 38.70
N ASN A 9 -2.92 -31.01 38.78
CA ASN A 9 -1.75 -30.18 38.46
C ASN A 9 -1.72 -29.78 36.98
N LEU A 10 -2.07 -30.69 36.06
CA LEU A 10 -2.19 -30.38 34.63
C LEU A 10 -3.27 -29.32 34.35
N ILE A 11 -4.47 -29.48 34.93
CA ILE A 11 -5.56 -28.51 34.80
C ILE A 11 -5.13 -27.15 35.37
N SER A 12 -4.50 -27.12 36.56
CA SER A 12 -4.00 -25.89 37.16
C SER A 12 -2.99 -25.18 36.26
N ASN A 13 -2.05 -25.93 35.65
CA ASN A 13 -1.07 -25.36 34.73
C ASN A 13 -1.74 -24.82 33.46
N ILE A 14 -2.72 -25.53 32.89
CA ILE A 14 -3.46 -25.06 31.72
C ILE A 14 -4.23 -23.77 32.05
N LEU A 15 -4.93 -23.72 33.18
CA LEU A 15 -5.66 -22.54 33.63
C LEU A 15 -4.73 -21.35 33.89
N PHE A 16 -3.55 -21.59 34.48
CA PHE A 16 -2.54 -20.56 34.71
C PHE A 16 -1.98 -19.99 33.39
N VAL A 17 -1.68 -20.85 32.41
CA VAL A 17 -1.26 -20.43 31.07
C VAL A 17 -2.37 -19.64 30.36
N LEU A 18 -3.61 -20.11 30.40
CA LEU A 18 -4.76 -19.39 29.84
C LEU A 18 -4.94 -18.02 30.51
N LEU A 19 -4.83 -17.93 31.83
CA LEU A 19 -4.89 -16.67 32.56
C LEU A 19 -3.81 -15.69 32.11
N ILE A 20 -2.56 -16.15 31.93
CA ILE A 20 -1.46 -15.33 31.41
C ILE A 20 -1.77 -14.87 29.98
N ILE A 21 -2.23 -15.76 29.10
CA ILE A 21 -2.58 -15.42 27.72
C ILE A 21 -3.72 -14.39 27.70
N THR A 22 -4.76 -14.59 28.49
CA THR A 22 -5.89 -13.65 28.59
C THR A 22 -5.46 -12.31 29.18
N PHE A 23 -4.57 -12.30 30.19
CA PHE A 23 -4.02 -11.06 30.74
C PHE A 23 -3.16 -10.31 29.71
N LEU A 24 -2.28 -11.01 28.99
CA LEU A 24 -1.46 -10.41 27.93
C LEU A 24 -2.34 -9.89 26.79
N TYR A 25 -3.39 -10.63 26.40
CA TYR A 25 -4.36 -10.16 25.41
C TYR A 25 -5.12 -8.92 25.88
N ALA A 26 -5.60 -8.90 27.12
CA ALA A 26 -6.27 -7.75 27.71
C ALA A 26 -5.34 -6.53 27.81
N LEU A 27 -4.05 -6.75 28.11
CA LEU A 27 -3.04 -5.70 28.12
C LEU A 27 -2.78 -5.17 26.70
N CYS A 28 -2.56 -6.06 25.73
CA CYS A 28 -2.35 -5.69 24.33
C CYS A 28 -3.55 -4.93 23.76
N SER A 29 -4.78 -5.44 23.93
CA SER A 29 -6.01 -4.79 23.44
C SER A 29 -6.27 -3.40 24.03
N ARG A 30 -5.71 -3.09 25.21
CA ARG A 30 -5.78 -1.74 25.79
C ARG A 30 -4.84 -0.74 25.10
N PHE A 31 -3.71 -1.19 24.54
CA PHE A 31 -2.67 -0.33 23.97
C PHE A 31 -2.57 -0.40 22.44
N VAL A 32 -3.09 -1.46 21.83
CA VAL A 32 -3.13 -1.64 20.37
C VAL A 32 -4.38 -0.94 19.85
N SER A 33 -4.17 0.08 19.03
CA SER A 33 -5.25 0.75 18.33
C SER A 33 -5.54 0.05 17.00
N ASP A 34 -6.83 -0.15 16.71
CA ASP A 34 -7.38 -0.57 15.41
C ASP A 34 -7.74 0.65 14.54
N LYS A 35 -7.23 1.84 14.89
CA LYS A 35 -7.42 3.08 14.12
C LYS A 35 -6.45 3.06 12.94
N THR A 36 -6.99 3.11 11.72
CA THR A 36 -6.21 3.15 10.48
C THR A 36 -5.90 4.59 10.08
N LEU A 37 -5.04 4.79 9.08
CA LEU A 37 -4.77 6.13 8.56
C LEU A 37 -6.02 6.76 7.92
N TYR A 38 -6.90 5.96 7.31
CA TYR A 38 -8.20 6.42 6.80
C TYR A 38 -9.09 7.00 7.89
N ASP A 39 -9.03 6.49 9.12
CA ASP A 39 -9.87 7.02 10.20
C ASP A 39 -9.54 8.48 10.56
N TYR A 40 -8.35 8.97 10.21
CA TYR A 40 -7.98 10.38 10.36
C TYR A 40 -8.51 11.28 9.22
N THR A 41 -8.88 10.72 8.07
CA THR A 41 -9.42 11.53 6.95
C THR A 41 -10.91 11.83 7.11
N ILE A 42 -11.63 10.95 7.81
CA ILE A 42 -13.08 11.08 8.07
C ILE A 42 -13.42 11.81 9.37
N LEU A 43 -12.43 12.18 10.19
CA LEU A 43 -12.65 12.98 11.41
C LEU A 43 -13.44 14.26 11.09
N PRO A 44 -14.23 14.80 12.03
CA PRO A 44 -14.91 16.08 11.85
C PRO A 44 -13.94 17.21 11.44
N THR A 45 -14.40 18.17 10.63
CA THR A 45 -13.55 19.27 10.10
C THR A 45 -12.87 20.13 11.18
N ASN A 46 -13.47 20.20 12.38
CA ASN A 46 -12.90 20.91 13.52
C ASN A 46 -11.88 20.08 14.34
N ASP A 47 -11.66 18.82 13.98
CA ASP A 47 -10.69 17.96 14.65
C ASP A 47 -9.26 18.31 14.21
N PRO A 48 -8.35 18.66 15.15
CA PRO A 48 -6.97 19.03 14.80
C PRO A 48 -6.15 17.88 14.20
N GLU A 49 -6.59 16.62 14.36
CA GLU A 49 -5.93 15.47 13.76
C GLU A 49 -6.47 15.14 12.35
N LYS A 50 -7.52 15.82 11.86
CA LYS A 50 -8.09 15.54 10.54
C LYS A 50 -7.06 15.77 9.43
N ILE A 51 -6.92 14.78 8.56
CA ILE A 51 -6.07 14.86 7.39
C ILE A 51 -6.94 15.18 6.17
N ASN A 52 -6.64 16.30 5.51
CA ASN A 52 -7.30 16.72 4.28
C ASN A 52 -6.29 16.73 3.14
N TYR A 53 -6.75 16.31 1.96
CA TYR A 53 -5.97 16.32 0.73
C TYR A 53 -6.71 17.12 -0.35
N TYR A 54 -5.98 17.90 -1.12
CA TYR A 54 -6.52 18.76 -2.16
C TYR A 54 -5.69 18.62 -3.42
N ILE A 55 -6.37 18.68 -4.57
CA ILE A 55 -5.73 18.60 -5.89
C ILE A 55 -4.87 19.84 -6.09
N GLU A 56 -3.59 19.62 -6.39
CA GLU A 56 -2.67 20.67 -6.80
C GLU A 56 -2.15 20.45 -8.23
N PRO A 57 -1.94 21.53 -9.02
CA PRO A 57 -2.30 22.91 -8.70
C PRO A 57 -3.82 23.14 -8.75
N SER A 58 -4.31 24.06 -7.91
CA SER A 58 -5.68 24.53 -8.01
C SER A 58 -5.81 25.63 -9.07
N PRO A 59 -6.95 25.74 -9.80
CA PRO A 59 -7.24 26.85 -10.71
C PRO A 59 -7.12 28.24 -10.06
N SER A 60 -7.36 28.33 -8.75
CA SER A 60 -7.25 29.56 -7.97
C SER A 60 -6.57 29.29 -6.63
N PRO A 61 -5.59 30.11 -6.17
CA PRO A 61 -4.88 29.90 -4.91
C PRO A 61 -5.76 29.80 -3.65
N LYS A 62 -7.00 30.31 -3.72
CA LYS A 62 -7.97 30.25 -2.61
C LYS A 62 -8.96 29.09 -2.71
N GLU A 63 -9.13 28.52 -3.90
CA GLU A 63 -10.07 27.45 -4.14
C GLU A 63 -9.35 26.13 -3.85
N LYS A 64 -9.89 25.33 -2.93
CA LYS A 64 -9.34 24.01 -2.63
C LYS A 64 -10.24 22.97 -3.26
N ILE A 65 -9.74 22.25 -4.26
CA ILE A 65 -10.49 21.18 -4.91
C ILE A 65 -10.21 19.88 -4.14
N PRO A 66 -11.20 19.28 -3.48
CA PRO A 66 -11.00 17.99 -2.81
C PRO A 66 -10.73 16.90 -3.84
N PHE A 67 -9.94 15.90 -3.45
CA PHE A 67 -9.84 14.70 -4.26
C PHE A 67 -11.16 13.91 -4.21
N PRO A 68 -11.50 13.18 -5.29
CA PRO A 68 -12.57 12.18 -5.26
C PRO A 68 -12.21 11.03 -4.31
N THR A 69 -13.14 10.12 -4.12
CA THR A 69 -12.95 8.94 -3.27
C THR A 69 -13.14 7.65 -4.06
N VAL A 70 -12.37 6.62 -3.70
CA VAL A 70 -12.44 5.24 -4.21
C VAL A 70 -13.84 4.61 -4.02
N PHE A 71 -14.67 5.17 -3.13
CA PHE A 71 -16.05 4.72 -2.88
C PHE A 71 -17.07 5.25 -3.90
N SER A 72 -16.72 6.31 -4.65
CA SER A 72 -17.53 6.81 -5.76
C SER A 72 -17.32 5.95 -7.02
N PRO A 73 -18.26 5.97 -7.99
CA PRO A 73 -18.05 5.32 -9.30
C PRO A 73 -16.75 5.80 -9.97
N SER A 74 -16.10 4.92 -10.75
CA SER A 74 -14.92 5.29 -11.53
C SER A 74 -15.25 6.31 -12.62
N GLU A 75 -14.31 7.23 -12.88
CA GLU A 75 -14.41 8.24 -13.96
C GLU A 75 -13.39 8.02 -15.08
N VAL A 76 -12.32 7.27 -14.79
CA VAL A 76 -11.28 6.89 -15.77
C VAL A 76 -11.04 5.39 -15.72
N TYR A 77 -10.41 4.85 -16.74
CA TYR A 77 -10.11 3.43 -16.81
C TYR A 77 -9.03 3.04 -15.79
N THR A 78 -7.93 3.80 -15.70
CA THR A 78 -6.86 3.50 -14.75
C THR A 78 -6.26 4.74 -14.06
N THR A 79 -5.91 4.61 -12.78
CA THR A 79 -5.14 5.60 -12.02
C THR A 79 -3.75 5.05 -11.72
N PHE A 80 -2.71 5.81 -12.07
CA PHE A 80 -1.33 5.53 -11.69
C PHE A 80 -0.97 6.31 -10.42
N VAL A 81 -0.76 5.62 -9.31
CA VAL A 81 -0.39 6.19 -8.02
C VAL A 81 1.12 6.12 -7.84
N VAL A 82 1.75 7.29 -7.70
CA VAL A 82 3.21 7.42 -7.62
C VAL A 82 3.59 8.04 -6.27
N PRO A 83 3.96 7.25 -5.25
CA PRO A 83 4.47 7.79 -3.99
C PRO A 83 5.88 8.38 -4.17
N ALA A 84 6.07 9.64 -3.81
CA ALA A 84 7.32 10.36 -4.01
C ALA A 84 7.80 11.05 -2.72
N TYR A 85 9.06 10.81 -2.35
CA TYR A 85 9.74 11.51 -1.25
C TYR A 85 11.18 11.82 -1.63
N ASN A 86 11.50 13.09 -1.87
CA ASN A 86 12.79 13.53 -2.39
C ASN A 86 13.19 12.76 -3.66
N GLU A 87 12.36 12.86 -4.69
CA GLU A 87 12.53 12.19 -5.98
C GLU A 87 12.82 13.17 -7.11
N SER A 88 13.25 14.40 -6.82
CA SER A 88 13.49 15.45 -7.82
C SER A 88 14.39 15.03 -9.00
N LYS A 89 15.29 14.08 -8.78
CA LYS A 89 16.20 13.55 -9.81
C LYS A 89 15.60 12.41 -10.65
N ARG A 90 14.57 11.73 -10.17
CA ARG A 90 14.02 10.50 -10.78
C ARG A 90 12.59 10.66 -11.28
N ILE A 91 11.83 11.57 -10.69
CA ILE A 91 10.42 11.78 -11.03
C ILE A 91 10.23 12.29 -12.46
N THR A 92 11.11 13.16 -12.96
CA THR A 92 11.05 13.70 -14.33
C THR A 92 11.15 12.60 -15.40
N PRO A 93 12.24 11.78 -15.46
CA PRO A 93 12.32 10.73 -16.47
C PRO A 93 11.20 9.68 -16.32
N MET A 94 10.80 9.35 -15.09
CA MET A 94 9.68 8.42 -14.85
C MET A 94 8.36 8.98 -15.39
N LEU A 95 8.04 10.26 -15.15
CA LEU A 95 6.85 10.91 -15.68
C LEU A 95 6.90 11.05 -17.21
N ASP A 96 8.05 11.40 -17.79
CA ASP A 96 8.21 11.49 -19.25
C ASP A 96 7.93 10.13 -19.92
N GLU A 97 8.52 9.05 -19.41
CA GLU A 97 8.30 7.68 -19.92
C GLU A 97 6.82 7.27 -19.75
N THR A 98 6.25 7.49 -18.57
CA THR A 98 4.88 7.10 -18.24
C THR A 98 3.86 7.87 -19.10
N VAL A 99 4.01 9.19 -19.23
CA VAL A 99 3.09 10.01 -20.04
C VAL A 99 3.17 9.59 -21.51
N ALA A 100 4.37 9.40 -22.07
CA ALA A 100 4.52 8.95 -23.45
C ALA A 100 3.85 7.60 -23.71
N TYR A 101 3.99 6.64 -22.77
CA TYR A 101 3.29 5.36 -22.82
C TYR A 101 1.77 5.52 -22.81
N LEU A 102 1.24 6.32 -21.87
CA LEU A 102 -0.20 6.47 -21.69
C LEU A 102 -0.88 7.25 -22.82
N GLU A 103 -0.20 8.25 -23.38
CA GLU A 103 -0.67 8.96 -24.57
C GLU A 103 -0.71 8.04 -25.79
N ARG A 104 0.32 7.19 -25.98
CA ARG A 104 0.31 6.16 -27.03
C ARG A 104 -0.89 5.22 -26.87
N ARG A 105 -1.09 4.66 -25.66
CA ARG A 105 -2.22 3.77 -25.33
C ARG A 105 -3.58 4.41 -25.58
N ALA A 106 -3.77 5.67 -25.18
CA ALA A 106 -5.00 6.42 -25.39
C ALA A 106 -5.25 6.73 -26.89
N SER A 107 -4.19 6.93 -27.68
CA SER A 107 -4.29 7.12 -29.13
C SER A 107 -4.68 5.84 -29.88
N GLU A 108 -4.25 4.68 -29.37
CA GLU A 108 -4.55 3.36 -29.94
C GLU A 108 -5.94 2.86 -29.55
N ASN A 109 -6.41 3.20 -28.35
CA ASN A 109 -7.74 2.86 -27.84
C ASN A 109 -8.41 4.06 -27.14
N PRO A 110 -9.41 4.72 -27.76
CA PRO A 110 -10.13 5.85 -27.15
C PRO A 110 -10.85 5.54 -25.83
N GLU A 111 -11.14 4.27 -25.53
CA GLU A 111 -11.73 3.87 -24.24
C GLU A 111 -10.69 3.85 -23.10
N PHE A 112 -9.40 3.84 -23.44
CA PHE A 112 -8.32 3.88 -22.46
C PHE A 112 -8.11 5.31 -21.94
N THR A 113 -8.78 5.62 -20.84
CA THR A 113 -8.60 6.89 -20.10
C THR A 113 -7.74 6.69 -18.87
N TRP A 114 -6.95 7.69 -18.51
CA TRP A 114 -5.98 7.56 -17.43
C TRP A 114 -5.85 8.84 -16.61
N GLU A 115 -5.33 8.68 -15.40
CA GLU A 115 -4.78 9.77 -14.60
C GLU A 115 -3.51 9.32 -13.87
N ILE A 116 -2.69 10.28 -13.47
CA ILE A 116 -1.54 10.05 -12.58
C ILE A 116 -1.77 10.88 -11.31
N ILE A 117 -1.73 10.21 -10.15
CA ILE A 117 -1.71 10.87 -8.85
C ILE A 117 -0.30 10.70 -8.28
N VAL A 118 0.47 11.78 -8.27
CA VAL A 118 1.75 11.79 -7.56
C VAL A 118 1.49 12.21 -6.13
N VAL A 119 1.87 11.37 -5.18
CA VAL A 119 1.69 11.62 -3.75
C VAL A 119 3.01 12.06 -3.16
N ASN A 120 3.15 13.36 -2.90
CA ASN A 120 4.33 13.92 -2.26
C ASN A 120 4.26 13.67 -0.74
N ASP A 121 5.07 12.73 -0.25
CA ASP A 121 5.19 12.31 1.15
C ASP A 121 6.07 13.29 1.96
N GLY A 122 5.77 14.59 1.84
CA GLY A 122 6.45 15.67 2.54
C GLY A 122 7.92 15.88 2.14
N SER A 123 8.22 15.89 0.83
CA SER A 123 9.57 16.12 0.31
C SER A 123 10.19 17.43 0.81
N LYS A 124 11.52 17.43 0.94
CA LYS A 124 12.37 18.57 1.31
C LYS A 124 13.13 19.17 0.12
N ASP A 125 13.08 18.51 -1.04
CA ASP A 125 13.59 19.03 -2.30
C ASP A 125 12.44 19.60 -3.16
N ASN A 126 12.71 19.90 -4.42
CA ASN A 126 11.75 20.49 -5.36
C ASN A 126 10.84 19.44 -6.06
N THR A 127 10.68 18.22 -5.52
CA THR A 127 9.80 17.19 -6.12
C THR A 127 8.38 17.73 -6.40
N ALA A 128 7.77 18.42 -5.43
CA ALA A 128 6.42 18.96 -5.57
C ALA A 128 6.31 20.02 -6.68
N GLU A 129 7.32 20.89 -6.81
CA GLU A 129 7.38 21.92 -7.85
C GLU A 129 7.48 21.30 -9.24
N ILE A 130 8.32 20.27 -9.41
CA ILE A 130 8.45 19.53 -10.66
C ILE A 130 7.09 18.95 -11.07
N VAL A 131 6.43 18.21 -10.18
CA VAL A 131 5.12 17.59 -10.47
C VAL A 131 4.05 18.65 -10.78
N THR A 132 4.04 19.77 -10.05
CA THR A 132 3.11 20.87 -10.30
C THR A 132 3.26 21.41 -11.73
N ASN A 133 4.51 21.56 -12.21
CA ASN A 133 4.79 21.97 -13.59
C ASN A 133 4.30 20.96 -14.64
N TYR A 134 4.34 19.65 -14.33
CA TYR A 134 3.72 18.62 -15.18
C TYR A 134 2.19 18.73 -15.18
N ALA A 135 1.57 18.91 -14.01
CA ALA A 135 0.12 19.03 -13.89
C ALA A 135 -0.45 20.27 -14.62
N PHE A 136 0.32 21.36 -14.72
CA PHE A 136 -0.05 22.50 -15.57
C PHE A 136 -0.06 22.18 -17.08
N LYS A 137 0.76 21.22 -17.52
CA LYS A 137 0.86 20.81 -18.94
C LYS A 137 -0.07 19.64 -19.28
N HIS A 138 -0.35 18.78 -18.31
CA HIS A 138 -1.14 17.56 -18.45
C HIS A 138 -2.25 17.54 -17.39
N PRO A 139 -3.50 17.92 -17.72
CA PRO A 139 -4.64 17.94 -16.79
C PRO A 139 -4.96 16.58 -16.13
N GLN A 140 -4.44 15.48 -16.68
CA GLN A 140 -4.53 14.12 -16.15
C GLN A 140 -3.56 13.87 -14.97
N ILE A 141 -2.60 14.75 -14.72
CA ILE A 141 -1.63 14.63 -13.62
C ILE A 141 -2.09 15.50 -12.45
N ARG A 142 -2.13 14.93 -11.25
CA ARG A 142 -2.54 15.60 -10.02
C ARG A 142 -1.50 15.39 -8.93
N LEU A 143 -1.20 16.45 -8.19
CA LEU A 143 -0.36 16.37 -7.00
C LEU A 143 -1.23 16.26 -5.75
N LEU A 144 -0.91 15.28 -4.90
CA LEU A 144 -1.46 15.13 -3.55
C LEU A 144 -0.33 15.34 -2.55
N ASN A 145 -0.40 16.42 -1.76
CA ASN A 145 0.60 16.71 -0.74
C ASN A 145 0.22 16.11 0.61
N GLN A 146 1.14 15.35 1.21
CA GLN A 146 1.04 14.98 2.61
C GLN A 146 1.57 16.12 3.50
N PRO A 147 1.00 16.30 4.71
CA PRO A 147 1.40 17.38 5.62
C PRO A 147 2.85 17.24 6.13
N LYS A 148 3.38 16.02 6.12
CA LYS A 148 4.75 15.65 6.52
C LYS A 148 5.09 14.30 5.91
N ASN A 149 6.33 13.85 6.10
CA ASN A 149 6.70 12.47 5.76
C ASN A 149 6.01 11.45 6.68
N MET A 150 4.92 10.84 6.22
CA MET A 150 4.20 9.77 6.92
C MET A 150 4.72 8.40 6.48
N GLY A 151 5.20 8.27 5.24
CA GLY A 151 5.84 7.08 4.71
C GLY A 151 5.21 6.56 3.41
N LYS A 152 5.93 5.66 2.72
CA LYS A 152 5.49 5.07 1.44
C LYS A 152 4.09 4.45 1.53
N GLY A 153 3.82 3.60 2.53
CA GLY A 153 2.51 3.00 2.71
C GLY A 153 1.38 4.03 2.87
N ALA A 154 1.62 5.10 3.64
CA ALA A 154 0.67 6.20 3.76
C ALA A 154 0.46 6.95 2.44
N ALA A 155 1.53 7.17 1.67
CA ALA A 155 1.48 7.81 0.36
C ALA A 155 0.67 6.98 -0.64
N VAL A 156 0.93 5.67 -0.71
CA VAL A 156 0.17 4.75 -1.56
C VAL A 156 -1.30 4.72 -1.13
N GLN A 157 -1.58 4.59 0.17
CA GLN A 157 -2.94 4.59 0.69
C GLN A 157 -3.69 5.85 0.28
N ALA A 158 -3.12 7.04 0.49
CA ALA A 158 -3.74 8.30 0.12
C ALA A 158 -4.03 8.36 -1.39
N GLY A 159 -3.05 8.03 -2.24
CA GLY A 159 -3.24 8.04 -3.69
C GLY A 159 -4.31 7.05 -4.16
N CYS A 160 -4.35 5.83 -3.60
CA CYS A 160 -5.34 4.83 -3.97
C CYS A 160 -6.75 5.18 -3.46
N LEU A 161 -6.89 5.71 -2.24
CA LEU A 161 -8.17 6.20 -1.70
C LEU A 161 -8.74 7.37 -2.52
N HIS A 162 -7.87 8.15 -3.17
CA HIS A 162 -8.24 9.33 -3.94
C HIS A 162 -8.23 9.13 -5.47
N SER A 163 -8.11 7.88 -5.90
CA SER A 163 -8.11 7.48 -7.31
C SER A 163 -9.49 7.53 -7.95
N ARG A 164 -9.55 7.81 -9.25
CA ARG A 164 -10.75 7.75 -10.11
C ARG A 164 -10.82 6.54 -11.04
N GLY A 165 -9.73 5.79 -11.16
CA GLY A 165 -9.60 4.62 -12.03
C GLY A 165 -10.45 3.42 -11.61
N GLU A 166 -11.05 2.72 -12.58
CA GLU A 166 -11.57 1.36 -12.37
C GLU A 166 -10.46 0.40 -11.92
N LEU A 167 -9.26 0.59 -12.49
CA LEU A 167 -8.02 -0.04 -12.06
C LEU A 167 -7.10 1.01 -11.41
N ILE A 168 -6.29 0.57 -10.45
CA ILE A 168 -5.36 1.43 -9.73
C ILE A 168 -3.99 0.75 -9.72
N LEU A 169 -3.00 1.35 -10.39
CA LEU A 169 -1.64 0.86 -10.42
C LEU A 169 -0.77 1.68 -9.47
N MET A 170 -0.14 1.04 -8.49
CA MET A 170 0.99 1.62 -7.75
C MET A 170 2.25 1.47 -8.59
N VAL A 171 3.00 2.56 -8.76
CA VAL A 171 4.30 2.59 -9.47
C VAL A 171 5.32 3.38 -8.65
N ASP A 172 6.53 2.85 -8.49
CA ASP A 172 7.60 3.58 -7.80
C ASP A 172 8.06 4.81 -8.58
N ALA A 173 8.28 5.92 -7.87
CA ALA A 173 8.68 7.21 -8.45
C ALA A 173 10.07 7.20 -9.10
N ASP A 174 10.84 6.14 -8.93
CA ASP A 174 12.13 5.97 -9.58
C ASP A 174 12.03 5.42 -11.00
N GLY A 175 10.91 4.82 -11.39
CA GLY A 175 10.77 4.17 -12.70
C GLY A 175 11.57 2.86 -12.80
N ALA A 176 11.88 2.19 -11.69
CA ALA A 176 12.69 0.98 -11.72
C ALA A 176 12.00 -0.17 -12.46
N THR A 177 10.67 -0.25 -12.42
CA THR A 177 9.89 -1.13 -13.30
C THR A 177 9.44 -0.34 -14.51
N LYS A 178 9.71 -0.87 -15.72
CA LYS A 178 9.26 -0.24 -16.97
C LYS A 178 7.74 -0.14 -17.01
N ILE A 179 7.22 0.99 -17.48
CA ILE A 179 5.78 1.22 -17.50
C ILE A 179 5.03 0.27 -18.45
N ASP A 180 5.70 -0.18 -19.52
CA ASP A 180 5.17 -1.15 -20.51
C ASP A 180 4.72 -2.48 -19.85
N GLU A 181 5.27 -2.84 -18.69
CA GLU A 181 4.90 -4.03 -17.91
C GLU A 181 3.45 -3.99 -17.41
N PHE A 182 2.81 -2.81 -17.42
CA PHE A 182 1.40 -2.64 -17.08
C PHE A 182 0.48 -3.57 -17.90
N GLU A 183 0.81 -3.85 -19.16
CA GLU A 183 0.01 -4.72 -20.04
C GLU A 183 -0.15 -6.14 -19.51
N GLU A 184 0.91 -6.73 -18.97
CA GLU A 184 0.86 -8.09 -18.46
C GLU A 184 0.05 -8.17 -17.15
N LEU A 185 0.18 -7.15 -16.30
CA LEU A 185 -0.67 -7.01 -15.11
C LEU A 185 -2.14 -6.81 -15.50
N GLU A 186 -2.41 -5.98 -16.51
CA GLU A 186 -3.75 -5.69 -17.03
C GLU A 186 -4.43 -6.94 -17.61
N LYS A 187 -3.71 -7.72 -18.44
CA LYS A 187 -4.21 -9.00 -18.96
C LYS A 187 -4.54 -9.96 -17.82
N LYS A 188 -3.65 -10.05 -16.81
CA LYS A 188 -3.84 -10.94 -15.67
C LYS A 188 -5.03 -10.52 -14.83
N ILE A 189 -5.18 -9.23 -14.50
CA ILE A 189 -6.27 -8.78 -13.64
C ILE A 189 -7.63 -8.97 -14.31
N LYS A 190 -7.74 -8.72 -15.63
CA LYS A 190 -8.95 -9.01 -16.41
C LYS A 190 -9.37 -10.47 -16.30
N SER A 191 -8.41 -11.40 -16.37
CA SER A 191 -8.70 -12.84 -16.19
C SER A 191 -9.23 -13.17 -14.79
N LEU A 192 -8.67 -12.56 -13.73
CA LEU A 192 -9.10 -12.78 -12.35
C LEU A 192 -10.51 -12.20 -12.10
N THR A 193 -10.81 -11.04 -12.69
CA THR A 193 -12.11 -10.36 -12.53
C THR A 193 -13.28 -11.11 -13.15
N THR A 194 -13.02 -12.13 -13.98
CA THR A 194 -14.07 -13.06 -14.44
C THR A 194 -14.57 -13.99 -13.33
N ILE A 195 -13.76 -14.18 -12.27
CA ILE A 195 -14.04 -15.04 -11.11
C ILE A 195 -14.55 -14.19 -9.95
N ASN A 196 -13.80 -13.15 -9.58
CA ASN A 196 -14.12 -12.23 -8.48
C ASN A 196 -13.68 -10.80 -8.84
N LYS A 197 -14.57 -9.82 -8.65
CA LYS A 197 -14.29 -8.40 -8.92
C LYS A 197 -13.21 -7.82 -7.99
N GLU A 198 -12.98 -8.41 -6.82
CA GLU A 198 -11.90 -8.04 -5.90
C GLU A 198 -10.61 -8.79 -6.28
N ALA A 199 -9.68 -8.10 -6.98
CA ALA A 199 -8.44 -8.70 -7.46
C ALA A 199 -7.21 -7.80 -7.29
N ILE A 200 -6.05 -8.45 -7.13
CA ILE A 200 -4.73 -7.82 -7.00
C ILE A 200 -3.75 -8.60 -7.89
N VAL A 201 -2.94 -7.87 -8.68
CA VAL A 201 -1.82 -8.44 -9.41
C VAL A 201 -0.53 -7.76 -8.98
N VAL A 202 0.41 -8.54 -8.45
CA VAL A 202 1.71 -8.09 -7.96
C VAL A 202 2.77 -8.34 -9.04
N GLY A 203 3.47 -7.30 -9.47
CA GLY A 203 4.69 -7.46 -10.25
C GLY A 203 5.77 -8.18 -9.45
N SER A 204 6.66 -8.93 -10.10
CA SER A 204 7.65 -9.75 -9.41
C SER A 204 9.01 -9.72 -10.05
N ARG A 205 10.00 -9.39 -9.21
CA ARG A 205 11.44 -9.43 -9.54
C ARG A 205 12.05 -10.79 -9.23
N ALA A 206 11.28 -11.76 -8.73
CA ALA A 206 11.81 -13.04 -8.24
C ALA A 206 12.62 -13.82 -9.28
N HIS A 207 12.37 -13.59 -10.58
CA HIS A 207 13.12 -14.21 -11.67
C HIS A 207 14.49 -13.56 -11.92
N LEU A 208 14.66 -12.28 -11.60
CA LEU A 208 15.92 -11.53 -11.76
C LEU A 208 16.98 -11.95 -10.72
N GLU A 209 16.54 -12.54 -9.61
CA GLU A 209 17.41 -12.87 -8.48
C GLU A 209 18.41 -14.03 -8.74
N GLY A 210 18.41 -14.66 -9.93
CA GLY A 210 19.23 -15.84 -10.22
C GLY A 210 20.75 -15.60 -10.14
N ALA A 211 21.27 -14.61 -10.86
CA ALA A 211 22.71 -14.35 -10.92
C ALA A 211 23.24 -13.53 -9.72
N GLU A 212 22.46 -12.56 -9.23
CA GLU A 212 22.89 -11.68 -8.13
C GLU A 212 22.85 -12.36 -6.75
N LYS A 213 21.96 -13.34 -6.53
CA LYS A 213 21.91 -14.06 -5.24
C LYS A 213 23.20 -14.82 -4.95
N ALA A 214 23.92 -15.28 -5.97
CA ALA A 214 25.17 -16.01 -5.80
C ALA A 214 26.25 -15.16 -5.09
N ASN A 215 26.19 -13.83 -5.23
CA ASN A 215 27.14 -12.89 -4.64
C ASN A 215 26.65 -12.27 -3.31
N ARG A 216 25.48 -12.66 -2.79
CA ARG A 216 24.98 -12.13 -1.52
C ARG A 216 25.77 -12.73 -0.36
N THR A 217 26.19 -11.86 0.58
CA THR A 217 26.86 -12.31 1.81
C THR A 217 25.98 -13.31 2.59
N PRO A 218 26.57 -14.26 3.34
CA PRO A 218 25.80 -15.23 4.13
C PRO A 218 24.76 -14.57 5.06
N LEU A 219 25.10 -13.41 5.63
CA LEU A 219 24.20 -12.60 6.45
C LEU A 219 22.99 -12.11 5.64
N ARG A 220 23.17 -11.59 4.43
CA ARG A 220 22.06 -11.12 3.58
C ARG A 220 21.14 -12.27 3.17
N LYS A 221 21.70 -13.46 2.91
CA LYS A 221 20.91 -14.67 2.64
C LYS A 221 20.09 -15.08 3.87
N PHE A 222 20.71 -15.10 5.06
CA PHE A 222 20.03 -15.42 6.32
C PHE A 222 18.90 -14.43 6.64
N LEU A 223 19.16 -13.12 6.53
CA LEU A 223 18.15 -12.08 6.73
C LEU A 223 17.00 -12.20 5.73
N GLY A 224 17.29 -12.52 4.46
CA GLY A 224 16.25 -12.77 3.45
C GLY A 224 15.36 -13.96 3.78
N LEU A 225 15.94 -15.06 4.27
CA LEU A 225 15.17 -16.24 4.73
C LEU A 225 14.31 -15.93 5.95
N GLY A 226 14.86 -15.22 6.94
CA GLY A 226 14.10 -14.78 8.11
C GLY A 226 12.95 -13.84 7.74
N PHE A 227 13.18 -12.91 6.81
CA PHE A 227 12.13 -12.02 6.32
C PHE A 227 11.02 -12.78 5.57
N HIS A 228 11.38 -13.72 4.70
CA HIS A 228 10.40 -14.57 4.03
C HIS A 228 9.59 -15.42 5.03
N MET A 229 10.24 -15.97 6.07
CA MET A 229 9.57 -16.68 7.15
C MET A 229 8.56 -15.77 7.87
N LEU A 230 8.94 -14.51 8.16
CA LEU A 230 8.03 -13.54 8.80
C LEU A 230 6.83 -13.19 7.91
N ILE A 231 7.00 -13.11 6.58
CA ILE A 231 5.89 -12.90 5.64
C ILE A 231 4.90 -14.08 5.68
N THR A 232 5.41 -15.31 5.63
CA THR A 232 4.57 -16.51 5.74
C THR A 232 3.87 -16.56 7.10
N ILE A 233 4.59 -16.23 8.18
CA ILE A 233 4.01 -16.09 9.52
C ILE A 233 3.02 -14.93 9.57
N ALA A 234 3.14 -13.86 8.80
CA ALA A 234 2.12 -12.80 8.75
C ALA A 234 0.81 -13.29 8.13
N GLY A 235 0.86 -14.34 7.30
CA GLY A 235 -0.31 -14.96 6.68
C GLY A 235 -0.35 -14.81 5.17
N VAL A 236 0.70 -14.28 4.54
CA VAL A 236 0.77 -14.16 3.08
C VAL A 236 1.34 -15.43 2.47
N HIS A 237 0.58 -16.05 1.57
CA HIS A 237 0.95 -17.27 0.87
C HIS A 237 0.94 -17.08 -0.65
N GLY A 238 1.75 -17.84 -1.39
CA GLY A 238 1.70 -17.88 -2.86
C GLY A 238 2.33 -16.70 -3.61
N ILE A 239 2.75 -15.63 -2.93
CA ILE A 239 3.40 -14.46 -3.53
C ILE A 239 4.87 -14.39 -3.12
N LYS A 240 5.80 -14.38 -4.08
CA LYS A 240 7.23 -14.42 -3.82
C LYS A 240 7.82 -13.03 -3.55
N ASP A 241 7.42 -12.02 -4.33
CA ASP A 241 7.89 -10.65 -4.23
C ASP A 241 6.78 -9.71 -3.72
N THR A 242 6.41 -9.90 -2.47
CA THR A 242 5.36 -9.11 -1.80
C THR A 242 5.65 -7.60 -1.84
N GLN A 243 6.91 -7.19 -1.96
CA GLN A 243 7.35 -5.80 -1.84
C GLN A 243 7.71 -5.15 -3.18
N CYS A 244 7.30 -5.73 -4.31
CA CYS A 244 7.48 -5.06 -5.60
C CYS A 244 6.71 -3.74 -5.65
N GLY A 245 7.35 -2.66 -6.12
CA GLY A 245 6.76 -1.34 -6.26
C GLY A 245 5.73 -1.20 -7.39
N PHE A 246 5.39 -2.29 -8.07
CA PHE A 246 4.49 -2.34 -9.21
C PHE A 246 3.32 -3.29 -8.92
N LYS A 247 2.15 -2.74 -8.54
CA LYS A 247 0.98 -3.55 -8.14
C LYS A 247 -0.31 -2.95 -8.66
N LEU A 248 -1.12 -3.79 -9.30
CA LEU A 248 -2.41 -3.42 -9.88
C LEU A 248 -3.54 -3.92 -8.99
N PHE A 249 -4.46 -3.04 -8.65
CA PHE A 249 -5.64 -3.32 -7.84
C PHE A 249 -6.90 -3.04 -8.66
N THR A 250 -7.94 -3.85 -8.49
CA THR A 250 -9.27 -3.40 -8.88
C THR A 250 -9.76 -2.35 -7.89
N ARG A 251 -10.62 -1.44 -8.35
CA ARG A 251 -11.30 -0.49 -7.46
C ARG A 251 -12.01 -1.19 -6.29
N GLU A 252 -12.69 -2.30 -6.56
CA GLU A 252 -13.38 -3.07 -5.52
C GLU A 252 -12.41 -3.63 -4.47
N ALA A 253 -11.24 -4.14 -4.86
CA ALA A 253 -10.20 -4.52 -3.90
C ALA A 253 -9.71 -3.30 -3.10
N ALA A 254 -9.41 -2.18 -3.78
CA ALA A 254 -8.90 -0.98 -3.14
C ALA A 254 -9.84 -0.41 -2.05
N ARG A 255 -11.16 -0.50 -2.24
CA ARG A 255 -12.19 -0.10 -1.25
C ARG A 255 -12.12 -0.88 0.06
N TRP A 256 -11.54 -2.08 0.05
CA TRP A 256 -11.33 -2.89 1.25
C TRP A 256 -9.92 -2.75 1.80
N LEU A 257 -8.92 -2.74 0.92
CA LEU A 257 -7.51 -2.77 1.28
C LEU A 257 -7.07 -1.49 1.98
N PHE A 258 -7.24 -0.35 1.33
CA PHE A 258 -6.62 0.91 1.78
C PHE A 258 -7.30 1.51 3.01
N PRO A 259 -8.64 1.50 3.16
CA PRO A 259 -9.28 1.96 4.39
C PRO A 259 -8.91 1.13 5.64
N ASN A 260 -8.49 -0.12 5.44
CA ASN A 260 -8.09 -1.06 6.49
C ASN A 260 -6.57 -1.19 6.69
N GLN A 261 -5.76 -0.37 6.01
CA GLN A 261 -4.30 -0.38 6.14
C GLN A 261 -3.85 0.45 7.36
N HIS A 262 -3.06 -0.18 8.23
CA HIS A 262 -2.48 0.41 9.44
C HIS A 262 -1.03 0.84 9.24
N VAL A 263 -0.25 0.05 8.50
CA VAL A 263 1.19 0.26 8.33
C VAL A 263 1.44 1.41 7.36
N GLN A 264 2.12 2.45 7.85
CA GLN A 264 2.37 3.69 7.09
C GLN A 264 3.63 3.65 6.23
N ARG A 265 4.54 2.69 6.44
CA ARG A 265 5.89 2.69 5.86
C ARG A 265 6.14 1.53 4.92
N TRP A 266 7.07 0.62 5.23
CA TRP A 266 7.63 -0.34 4.26
C TRP A 266 6.86 -1.66 4.20
N CYS A 267 6.20 -2.07 5.29
CA CYS A 267 5.46 -3.33 5.37
C CYS A 267 3.96 -3.18 5.12
N PHE A 268 3.54 -2.12 4.44
CA PHE A 268 2.16 -1.97 4.00
C PHE A 268 1.79 -3.06 2.98
N ASP A 269 2.69 -3.43 2.05
CA ASP A 269 2.34 -4.43 1.03
C ASP A 269 1.99 -5.81 1.59
N PRO A 270 2.78 -6.40 2.52
CA PRO A 270 2.37 -7.64 3.19
C PRO A 270 1.05 -7.49 3.96
N GLU A 271 0.80 -6.34 4.60
CA GLU A 271 -0.48 -6.08 5.27
C GLU A 271 -1.65 -6.15 4.30
N LEU A 272 -1.55 -5.46 3.16
CA LEU A 272 -2.58 -5.49 2.11
C LEU A 272 -2.82 -6.91 1.61
N LEU A 273 -1.77 -7.72 1.46
CA LEU A 273 -1.91 -9.12 1.04
C LEU A 273 -2.55 -9.99 2.12
N VAL A 274 -2.31 -9.74 3.40
CA VAL A 274 -3.03 -10.41 4.51
C VAL A 274 -4.51 -10.05 4.47
N ILE A 275 -4.84 -8.78 4.29
CA ILE A 275 -6.24 -8.32 4.15
C ILE A 275 -6.89 -9.00 2.94
N ALA A 276 -6.23 -8.98 1.79
CA ALA A 276 -6.72 -9.60 0.56
C ALA A 276 -7.02 -11.09 0.71
N GLN A 277 -6.08 -11.85 1.29
CA GLN A 277 -6.25 -13.28 1.50
C GLN A 277 -7.31 -13.58 2.56
N SER A 278 -7.43 -12.76 3.61
CA SER A 278 -8.50 -12.90 4.60
C SER A 278 -9.90 -12.70 4.01
N ARG A 279 -9.99 -11.90 2.93
CA ARG A 279 -11.21 -11.62 2.17
C ARG A 279 -11.41 -12.55 0.96
N GLN A 280 -10.52 -13.52 0.75
CA GLN A 280 -10.57 -14.43 -0.40
C GLN A 280 -10.60 -13.68 -1.75
N MET A 281 -9.87 -12.56 -1.83
CA MET A 281 -9.64 -11.85 -3.09
C MET A 281 -8.75 -12.68 -4.02
N GLU A 282 -8.87 -12.43 -5.31
CA GLU A 282 -7.98 -13.04 -6.29
C GLU A 282 -6.62 -12.34 -6.26
N VAL A 283 -5.56 -13.07 -5.93
CA VAL A 283 -4.21 -12.52 -5.85
C VAL A 283 -3.29 -13.31 -6.78
N ALA A 284 -2.63 -12.63 -7.70
CA ALA A 284 -1.66 -13.23 -8.60
C ALA A 284 -0.33 -12.49 -8.61
N GLU A 285 0.70 -13.17 -9.09
CA GLU A 285 2.05 -12.64 -9.30
C GLU A 285 2.41 -12.75 -10.79
N VAL A 286 2.99 -11.67 -11.36
CA VAL A 286 3.43 -11.59 -12.76
C VAL A 286 4.90 -11.14 -12.79
N PRO A 287 5.81 -11.81 -13.52
CA PRO A 287 7.18 -11.35 -13.65
C PRO A 287 7.23 -9.99 -14.36
N VAL A 288 8.05 -9.06 -13.88
CA VAL A 288 8.24 -7.73 -14.50
C VAL A 288 9.71 -7.39 -14.69
N GLU A 289 10.06 -6.73 -15.79
CA GLU A 289 11.40 -6.17 -15.94
C GLU A 289 11.64 -5.09 -14.86
N TRP A 290 12.77 -5.19 -14.17
CA TRP A 290 13.17 -4.24 -13.15
C TRP A 290 14.65 -3.91 -13.29
N ASN A 291 14.96 -2.62 -13.30
CA ASN A 291 16.30 -2.08 -13.46
C ASN A 291 16.75 -1.46 -12.13
N GLU A 292 17.98 -1.76 -11.69
CA GLU A 292 18.50 -1.18 -10.46
C GLU A 292 18.78 0.31 -10.66
N ILE A 293 18.05 1.13 -9.90
CA ILE A 293 18.27 2.57 -9.84
C ILE A 293 19.00 2.87 -8.54
N GLY A 294 20.26 3.31 -8.66
CA GLY A 294 21.12 3.66 -7.51
C GLY A 294 20.48 4.72 -6.61
N ASP A 295 20.96 4.85 -5.36
CA ASP A 295 20.38 5.59 -4.20
C ASP A 295 19.28 4.83 -3.43
N SER A 296 19.63 3.68 -2.84
CA SER A 296 18.74 2.96 -1.91
C SER A 296 18.48 3.78 -0.64
N LYS A 297 17.20 4.06 -0.36
CA LYS A 297 16.77 4.83 0.83
C LYS A 297 16.63 3.97 2.10
N MET A 298 16.80 2.64 2.01
CA MET A 298 16.57 1.72 3.12
C MET A 298 17.78 1.62 4.05
N LYS A 299 17.61 2.11 5.29
CA LYS A 299 18.59 1.97 6.38
C LYS A 299 18.36 0.68 7.18
N ILE A 300 19.37 0.23 7.94
CA ILE A 300 19.25 -0.93 8.85
C ILE A 300 18.10 -0.76 9.85
N SER A 301 17.91 0.45 10.38
CA SER A 301 16.78 0.76 11.26
C SER A 301 15.42 0.57 10.57
N GLY A 302 15.35 0.76 9.25
CA GLY A 302 14.19 0.44 8.43
C GLY A 302 13.92 -1.06 8.40
N MET A 303 14.96 -1.89 8.23
CA MET A 303 14.84 -3.36 8.22
C MET A 303 14.33 -3.90 9.57
N ILE A 304 14.79 -3.34 10.70
CA ILE A 304 14.30 -3.72 12.03
C ILE A 304 12.82 -3.36 12.19
N LYS A 305 12.43 -2.15 11.77
CA LYS A 305 11.02 -1.72 11.80
C LYS A 305 10.14 -2.63 10.95
N MET A 306 10.59 -3.02 9.77
CA MET A 306 9.88 -3.97 8.91
C MET A 306 9.66 -5.34 9.61
N ALA A 307 10.66 -5.86 10.32
CA ALA A 307 10.50 -7.09 11.08
C ALA A 307 9.45 -6.94 12.19
N ILE A 308 9.44 -5.79 12.89
CA ILE A 308 8.43 -5.48 13.91
C ILE A 308 7.04 -5.38 13.27
N ASP A 309 6.91 -4.66 12.16
CA ASP A 309 5.64 -4.50 11.43
C ASP A 309 5.07 -5.87 11.03
N LEU A 310 5.90 -6.78 10.50
CA LEU A 310 5.46 -8.14 10.13
C LEU A 310 4.98 -8.96 11.34
N VAL A 311 5.67 -8.86 12.48
CA VAL A 311 5.24 -9.52 13.72
C VAL A 311 3.92 -8.92 14.21
N GLN A 312 3.75 -7.61 14.12
CA GLN A 312 2.49 -6.93 14.47
C GLN A 312 1.35 -7.38 13.57
N ILE A 313 1.53 -7.37 12.24
CA ILE A 313 0.55 -7.89 11.27
C ILE A 313 0.16 -9.33 11.64
N ALA A 314 1.16 -10.19 11.87
CA ALA A 314 0.95 -11.60 12.20
C ALA A 314 0.14 -11.84 13.47
N ILE A 315 0.37 -11.03 14.52
CA ILE A 315 -0.27 -11.18 15.83
C ILE A 315 -1.62 -10.47 15.83
N TYR A 316 -1.69 -9.23 15.36
CA TYR A 316 -2.86 -8.37 15.53
C TYR A 316 -4.05 -8.83 14.68
N PHE A 317 -3.85 -9.26 13.44
CA PHE A 317 -4.95 -9.85 12.66
C PHE A 317 -5.40 -11.20 13.25
N ARG A 318 -4.48 -12.09 13.64
CA ARG A 318 -4.84 -13.39 14.22
C ARG A 318 -5.55 -13.29 15.57
N ALA A 319 -5.16 -12.33 16.38
CA ALA A 319 -5.77 -12.08 17.68
C ALA A 319 -7.06 -11.22 17.57
N GLY A 320 -7.44 -10.78 16.36
CA GLY A 320 -8.59 -9.90 16.14
C GLY A 320 -8.42 -8.51 16.75
N LEU A 321 -7.17 -8.09 17.01
CA LEU A 321 -6.85 -6.73 17.46
C LEU A 321 -6.87 -5.74 16.30
N TRP A 322 -6.54 -6.21 15.09
CA TRP A 322 -6.84 -5.53 13.84
C TRP A 322 -7.94 -6.26 13.09
N THR A 323 -8.93 -5.51 12.62
CA THR A 323 -10.10 -6.08 11.94
C THR A 323 -10.35 -5.40 10.60
N VAL A 324 -10.74 -6.20 9.61
CA VAL A 324 -11.11 -5.69 8.28
C VAL A 324 -12.58 -5.30 8.31
N LYS A 325 -12.86 -4.00 8.21
CA LYS A 325 -14.20 -3.42 8.29
C LYS A 325 -14.66 -2.90 6.93
N ASP A 326 -15.96 -2.95 6.69
CA ASP A 326 -16.54 -2.17 5.60
C ASP A 326 -16.56 -0.70 6.03
N LYS A 327 -15.88 0.16 5.27
CA LYS A 327 -15.80 1.59 5.54
C LYS A 327 -16.56 2.43 4.52
N ALA A 328 -17.26 1.81 3.56
CA ALA A 328 -17.96 2.50 2.47
C ALA A 328 -19.09 3.42 2.97
N ASP A 329 -19.77 3.05 4.05
CA ASP A 329 -20.90 3.81 4.63
C ASP A 329 -20.49 4.82 5.70
N THR A 330 -19.20 5.03 5.92
CA THR A 330 -18.76 6.03 6.91
C THR A 330 -18.86 7.41 6.28
N PRO A 331 -19.75 8.32 6.75
CA PRO A 331 -19.91 9.63 6.15
C PRO A 331 -18.55 10.36 6.21
N ILE A 332 -18.01 10.74 5.05
CA ILE A 332 -16.95 11.74 5.01
C ILE A 332 -17.65 13.02 5.46
N SER A 333 -17.41 13.42 6.72
CA SER A 333 -18.01 14.61 7.32
C SER A 333 -17.98 15.78 6.33
N ASP A 334 -19.16 16.37 6.13
CA ASP A 334 -19.46 17.31 5.06
C ASP A 334 -18.34 18.32 4.81
N PHE A 335 -17.93 18.42 3.53
CA PHE A 335 -17.07 19.49 3.05
C PHE A 335 -17.84 20.82 3.04
N GLU A 336 -18.10 21.39 4.21
CA GLU A 336 -18.38 22.83 4.30
C GLU A 336 -17.04 23.56 4.26
N VAL A 337 -16.81 24.28 3.16
CA VAL A 337 -15.68 25.19 2.93
C VAL A 337 -15.86 26.48 3.71
#